data_AF-A0A7L0UQ36-F1
#
_entry.id   AF-A0A7L0UQ36-F1
#
_cell.length_a   1.000
_cell.length_b   1.000
_cell.length_c   1.000
_cell.angle_alpha   90.00
_cell.angle_beta   90.00
_cell.angle_gamma   90.00
#
_symmetry.space_group_name_H-M   'P 1'
#
loop_
_entity.id
_entity.type
_entity.pdbx_description
1 polymer ?
#
loop_
_entity_poly.entity_id
_entity_poly.type
_entity_poly.pdbx_seq_one_letter_code
_entity_poly.pdbx_strand_id
1 'polypeptide(L)' 'FLSSPPGKRQAPSVHLFPPPPEELSSSGSTLSLTCLVKDFYPEDISVEWQQNQEPLPSSAYVTSSPMKE' A
#
# COMPACT_ATOMS: atom_id res chain seq x y z
N PHE A 1 23.71 4.71 -26.26
CA PHE A 1 22.97 4.18 -25.10
C PHE A 1 21.52 4.00 -25.51
N LEU A 2 21.17 2.85 -26.10
CA LEU A 2 19.76 2.55 -26.40
C LEU A 2 19.11 2.12 -25.08
N SER A 3 18.31 3.02 -24.50
CA SER A 3 17.42 2.72 -23.40
C SER A 3 16.45 1.62 -23.85
N SER A 4 16.42 0.51 -23.11
CA SER A 4 15.43 -0.57 -23.22
C SER A 4 14.02 0.00 -23.48
N PRO A 5 13.17 -0.62 -24.32
CA PRO A 5 11.80 -0.17 -24.48
C PRO A 5 11.14 -0.11 -23.09
N PRO A 6 10.38 0.95 -22.77
CA PRO A 6 9.66 1.01 -21.51
C PRO A 6 8.74 -0.21 -21.47
N GLY A 7 8.90 -1.04 -20.43
CA GLY A 7 7.96 -2.14 -20.20
C GLY A 7 6.54 -1.60 -20.22
N LYS A 8 5.59 -2.41 -20.68
CA LYS A 8 4.20 -1.99 -20.74
C LYS A 8 3.74 -1.62 -19.32
N ARG A 9 3.33 -0.36 -19.11
CA ARG A 9 2.83 0.09 -17.81
C ARG A 9 1.70 -0.81 -17.36
N GLN A 10 1.77 -1.25 -16.11
CA GLN A 10 0.81 -2.14 -15.50
C GLN A 10 0.30 -1.49 -14.22
N ALA A 11 -1.03 -1.36 -14.13
CA ALA A 11 -1.67 -0.83 -12.93
C ALA A 11 -1.51 -1.82 -11.77
N PRO A 12 -1.27 -1.33 -10.54
CA PRO A 12 -1.16 -2.18 -9.37
C PRO A 12 -2.46 -2.91 -9.03
N SER A 13 -2.30 -4.15 -8.58
CA SER A 13 -3.32 -4.85 -7.81
C SER A 13 -3.21 -4.45 -6.35
N VAL A 14 -4.30 -3.93 -5.79
CA VAL A 14 -4.37 -3.49 -4.40
C VAL A 14 -5.28 -4.42 -3.60
N HIS A 15 -4.76 -4.96 -2.51
CA HIS A 15 -5.49 -5.83 -1.60
C HIS A 15 -5.52 -5.20 -0.21
N LEU A 16 -6.70 -4.99 0.34
CA LEU A 16 -6.90 -4.49 1.69
C LEU A 16 -7.27 -5.64 2.62
N PHE A 17 -6.52 -5.77 3.71
CA PHE A 17 -6.76 -6.75 4.75
C PHE A 17 -7.32 -6.05 6.00
N PRO A 18 -8.35 -6.65 6.62
CA PRO A 18 -8.93 -6.12 7.86
C PRO A 18 -7.93 -6.26 9.03
N PRO A 19 -8.21 -5.59 10.16
CA PRO A 19 -7.45 -5.80 11.38
C PRO A 19 -7.52 -7.27 11.81
N PRO A 20 -6.47 -7.79 12.46
CA PRO A 20 -6.49 -9.14 12.97
C PRO A 20 -7.60 -9.30 14.03
N PRO A 21 -8.21 -10.49 14.14
CA PRO A 21 -9.31 -10.74 15.08
C PRO A 21 -8.93 -10.49 16.54
N GLU A 22 -7.65 -10.61 16.88
CA GLU A 22 -7.11 -10.31 18.21
C GLU A 22 -7.23 -8.82 18.56
N GLU A 23 -7.01 -7.92 17.59
CA GLU A 23 -7.20 -6.47 17.76
C GLU A 23 -8.68 -6.10 17.84
N LEU A 24 -9.53 -6.81 17.09
CA LEU A 24 -10.99 -6.58 17.07
C LEU A 24 -11.69 -7.07 18.35
N SER A 25 -11.15 -8.10 18.98
CA SER A 25 -11.73 -8.73 20.18
C SER A 25 -11.18 -8.14 21.48
N SER A 26 -9.92 -7.68 21.47
CA SER A 26 -9.40 -6.83 22.53
C SER A 26 -10.11 -5.48 22.46
N SER A 27 -10.43 -4.88 23.61
CA SER A 27 -10.97 -3.51 23.69
C SER A 27 -9.91 -2.45 23.32
N GLY A 28 -9.02 -2.78 22.39
CA GLY A 28 -7.96 -1.92 21.89
C GLY A 28 -8.58 -0.80 21.09
N SER A 29 -8.27 0.44 21.47
CA SER A 29 -8.79 1.63 20.79
C SER A 29 -8.15 1.86 19.42
N THR A 30 -7.17 1.03 19.02
CA THR A 30 -6.41 1.16 17.78
C THR A 30 -6.56 -0.11 16.96
N LEU A 31 -6.94 0.05 15.70
CA LEU A 31 -7.07 -1.04 14.72
C LEU A 31 -6.07 -0.81 13.59
N SER A 32 -5.33 -1.85 13.22
CA SER A 32 -4.41 -1.83 12.09
C SER A 32 -5.10 -2.27 10.80
N LEU A 33 -4.81 -1.58 9.69
CA LEU A 33 -5.24 -1.99 8.35
C LEU A 33 -3.98 -2.25 7.51
N THR A 34 -3.99 -3.35 6.76
CA THR A 34 -2.84 -3.70 5.90
C THR A 34 -3.25 -3.57 4.44
N CYS A 35 -2.49 -2.79 3.67
CA CYS A 35 -2.63 -2.65 2.23
C CYS A 35 -1.46 -3.31 1.52
N LEU A 36 -1.74 -4.30 0.67
CA LEU A 36 -0.75 -4.96 -0.18
C LEU A 36 -0.90 -4.47 -1.61
N VAL A 37 0.18 -3.93 -2.17
CA VAL A 37 0.24 -3.45 -3.54
C VAL A 37 1.21 -4.34 -4.32
N LYS A 38 0.74 -4.97 -5.39
CA LYS A 38 1.54 -5.91 -6.21
C LYS A 38 1.19 -5.85 -7.69
N ASP A 39 1.91 -6.59 -8.52
CA ASP A 39 1.64 -6.74 -9.96
C ASP A 39 1.65 -5.39 -10.74
N PHE A 40 2.58 -4.49 -10.42
CA PHE A 40 2.70 -3.17 -11.06
C PHE A 40 4.01 -2.97 -11.81
N TYR A 41 3.99 -2.06 -12.79
CA TYR A 41 5.17 -1.61 -13.51
C TYR A 41 4.97 -0.17 -14.00
N PRO A 42 5.97 0.74 -13.86
CA PRO A 42 7.33 0.53 -13.36
C PRO A 42 7.42 0.34 -11.84
N GLU A 43 8.61 0.00 -11.32
CA GLU A 43 8.85 -0.19 -9.88
C GLU A 43 8.67 1.08 -9.04
N ASP A 44 8.74 2.25 -9.68
CA ASP A 44 8.58 3.55 -9.04
C ASP A 44 7.09 3.89 -8.89
N ILE A 45 6.56 3.72 -7.67
CA ILE A 45 5.17 4.03 -7.31
C ILE A 45 5.09 4.82 -6.00
N SER A 46 4.03 5.61 -5.87
CA SER A 46 3.69 6.35 -4.64
C SER A 46 2.41 5.78 -4.01
N VAL A 47 2.41 5.59 -2.70
CA VAL A 47 1.23 5.16 -1.93
C VAL A 47 0.79 6.30 -1.03
N GLU A 48 -0.50 6.64 -1.10
CA GLU A 48 -1.13 7.64 -0.24
C GLU A 48 -2.31 7.02 0.49
N TRP A 49 -2.39 7.27 1.79
CA TRP A 49 -3.47 6.78 2.64
C TRP A 49 -4.48 7.89 2.87
N GLN A 50 -5.76 7.54 2.78
CA GLN A 50 -6.87 8.47 2.97
C GLN A 50 -7.88 7.87 3.94
N GLN A 51 -8.39 8.69 4.85
CA GLN A 51 -9.50 8.36 5.74
C GLN A 51 -10.68 9.26 5.37
N ASN A 52 -11.84 8.68 5.06
CA ASN A 52 -13.03 9.43 4.67
C ASN A 52 -12.81 10.39 3.48
N GLN A 53 -11.91 10.03 2.55
CA GLN A 53 -11.48 10.86 1.41
C GLN A 53 -10.56 12.04 1.78
N GLU A 54 -10.10 12.11 3.02
CA GLU A 54 -9.10 13.08 3.45
C GLU A 54 -7.72 12.40 3.55
N PRO A 55 -6.66 13.00 3.00
CA PRO A 55 -5.31 12.45 3.07
C PRO A 55 -4.83 12.41 4.53
N LEU A 56 -4.32 11.26 4.94
CA LEU A 56 -3.73 11.09 6.25
C LEU A 56 -2.30 11.68 6.29
N PRO A 57 -1.87 12.20 7.44
CA PRO A 57 -0.48 12.61 7.60
C PRO A 57 0.44 11.40 7.50
N SER A 58 1.65 11.59 6.97
CA SER A 58 2.66 10.53 6.84
C SER A 58 3.09 9.90 8.17
N SER A 59 2.75 10.51 9.30
CA SER A 59 2.96 9.94 10.64
C SER A 59 1.90 8.92 11.05
N ALA A 60 0.77 8.86 10.35
CA ALA A 60 -0.36 7.97 10.68
C ALA A 60 -0.30 6.62 9.95
N TYR A 61 0.60 6.46 8.98
CA TYR A 61 0.75 5.23 8.21
C TYR A 61 2.21 4.89 7.99
N VAL A 62 2.47 3.62 7.74
CA VAL A 62 3.79 3.13 7.33
C VAL A 62 3.64 2.45 5.98
N THR A 63 4.54 2.75 5.05
CA THR A 63 4.59 2.12 3.73
C THR A 63 6.00 1.65 3.47
N SER A 64 6.16 0.38 3.10
CA SER A 64 7.44 -0.19 2.70
C SER A 64 7.82 0.26 1.29
N SER A 65 9.11 0.37 1.00
CA SER A 65 9.60 0.51 -0.37
C SER A 65 9.16 -0.70 -1.22
N PRO A 66 8.80 -0.51 -2.50
CA PRO A 66 8.44 -1.60 -3.38
C PRO A 66 9.62 -2.58 -3.50
N MET A 67 9.35 -3.85 -3.23
CA MET A 67 10.33 -4.93 -3.37
C MET A 67 9.97 -5.74 -4.59
N LYS A 68 10.98 -6.10 -5.38
CA LYS A 68 10.80 -7.04 -6.48
C LYS A 68 10.65 -8.44 -5.88
N GLU A 69 9.61 -9.15 -6.29
CA GLU A 69 9.45 -10.58 -5.95
C GLU A 69 10.57 -11.43 -6.58
#